data_AF-A0A1F9LJV6-F1
#
_entry.id   AF-A0A1F9LJV6-F1
#
_cell.length_a   1.000
_cell.length_b   1.000
_cell.length_c   1.000
_cell.angle_alpha   90.00
_cell.angle_beta   90.00
_cell.angle_gamma   90.00
#
_symmetry.space_group_name_H-M   'P 1'
#
loop_
_entity.id
_entity.type
_entity.pdbx_description
1 polymer ?
#
loop_
_entity_poly.entity_id
_entity_poly.type
_entity_poly.pdbx_seq_one_letter_code
_entity_poly.pdbx_strand_id
1 'polypeptide(L)'
;MDTAIFDLLPAGTKVHEALWLRSPSSSGGKDWIGCLTDRGVFTLWGKTGQVNQSSAPKRTSHDLLSALLNKKKAKGYTVIGRFVNDQWFPSGSESTQSFQPPPPRRRVRPSQVDRTITVWVENQQEAMQPWF
;
A
#
# COMPACT_ATOMS: atom_id res chain seq x y z
N MET A 1 -18.58 -9.83 -0.78
CA MET A 1 -17.58 -10.33 -1.73
C MET A 1 -17.73 -11.84 -1.78
N ASP A 2 -17.80 -12.41 -2.99
CA ASP A 2 -18.08 -13.82 -3.21
C ASP A 2 -16.85 -14.68 -2.88
N THR A 3 -17.05 -15.79 -2.17
CA THR A 3 -16.02 -16.79 -1.88
C THR A 3 -15.68 -17.64 -3.10
N ALA A 4 -16.48 -17.58 -4.18
CA ALA A 4 -16.24 -18.28 -5.45
C ALA A 4 -14.85 -17.99 -6.07
N ILE A 5 -14.19 -16.89 -5.68
CA ILE A 5 -12.82 -16.62 -6.12
C ILE A 5 -11.82 -17.70 -5.68
N PHE A 6 -12.13 -18.41 -4.60
CA PHE A 6 -11.32 -19.52 -4.09
C PHE A 6 -11.56 -20.84 -4.83
N ASP A 7 -12.54 -20.92 -5.73
CA ASP A 7 -12.77 -22.10 -6.58
C ASP A 7 -11.61 -22.32 -7.57
N LEU A 8 -10.77 -21.31 -7.77
CA LEU A 8 -9.52 -21.41 -8.54
C LEU A 8 -8.40 -22.13 -7.77
N LEU A 9 -8.60 -22.43 -6.49
CA LEU A 9 -7.68 -23.20 -5.67
C LEU A 9 -7.99 -24.70 -5.80
N PRO A 10 -7.00 -25.58 -5.58
CA PRO A 10 -7.24 -27.02 -5.58
C PRO A 10 -8.33 -27.42 -4.56
N ALA A 11 -9.12 -28.44 -4.89
CA ALA A 11 -10.18 -28.92 -4.01
C ALA A 11 -9.67 -29.28 -2.60
N GLY A 12 -10.44 -28.89 -1.59
CA GLY A 12 -10.13 -29.10 -0.17
C GLY A 12 -9.03 -28.20 0.39
N THR A 13 -8.60 -27.17 -0.34
CA THR A 13 -7.64 -26.18 0.18
C THR A 13 -8.33 -25.28 1.21
N LYS A 14 -7.73 -25.14 2.40
CA LYS A 14 -8.23 -24.25 3.45
C LYS A 14 -7.49 -22.91 3.39
N VAL A 15 -8.22 -21.82 3.20
CA VAL A 15 -7.67 -20.46 3.21
C VAL A 15 -7.61 -19.95 4.65
N HIS A 16 -6.43 -19.61 5.13
CA HIS A 16 -6.24 -19.00 6.46
C HIS A 16 -6.34 -17.48 6.40
N GLU A 17 -5.71 -16.90 5.37
CA GLU A 17 -5.69 -15.46 5.15
C GLU A 17 -5.63 -15.17 3.65
N ALA A 18 -6.29 -14.11 3.19
CA ALA A 18 -6.06 -13.58 1.85
C ALA A 18 -6.05 -12.06 1.82
N LEU A 19 -5.34 -11.49 0.86
CA LEU A 19 -5.25 -10.05 0.64
C LEU A 19 -5.63 -9.75 -0.80
N TRP A 20 -6.65 -8.93 -0.99
CA TRP A 20 -7.12 -8.49 -2.30
C TRP A 20 -6.60 -7.09 -2.58
N LEU A 21 -5.83 -6.98 -3.65
CA LEU A 21 -5.27 -5.76 -4.18
C LEU A 21 -5.85 -5.41 -5.55
N ARG A 22 -5.96 -4.12 -5.83
CA ARG A 22 -6.36 -3.58 -7.12
C ARG A 22 -5.32 -2.59 -7.64
N SER A 23 -5.04 -2.63 -8.94
CA SER A 23 -4.37 -1.53 -9.63
C SER A 23 -5.34 -0.86 -10.60
N PRO A 24 -5.37 0.48 -10.67
CA PRO A 24 -6.04 1.17 -11.77
C PRO A 24 -5.28 0.90 -13.09
N SER A 25 -6.01 0.80 -14.20
CA SER A 25 -5.44 0.82 -15.55
C SER A 25 -6.44 1.44 -16.51
N SER A 26 -5.96 2.00 -17.62
CA SER A 26 -6.81 2.54 -18.69
C SER A 26 -7.75 1.50 -19.32
N SER A 27 -7.46 0.21 -19.12
CA SER A 27 -8.21 -0.93 -19.64
C SER A 27 -9.17 -1.60 -18.64
N GLY A 28 -9.48 -0.94 -17.51
CA GLY A 28 -10.46 -1.44 -16.53
C GLY A 28 -9.88 -2.02 -15.23
N GLY A 29 -8.59 -1.81 -14.97
CA GLY A 29 -7.92 -2.23 -13.75
C GLY A 29 -7.61 -3.74 -13.68
N LYS A 30 -6.78 -4.10 -12.71
CA LYS A 30 -6.37 -5.48 -12.45
C LYS A 30 -6.58 -5.82 -11.00
N ASP A 31 -7.11 -7.00 -10.75
CA ASP A 31 -7.24 -7.58 -9.42
C ASP A 31 -6.13 -8.61 -9.21
N TRP A 32 -5.55 -8.60 -8.01
CA TRP A 32 -4.55 -9.56 -7.56
C TRP A 32 -4.89 -9.98 -6.13
N ILE A 33 -4.93 -11.28 -5.87
CA ILE A 33 -5.19 -11.83 -4.53
C ILE A 33 -4.03 -12.72 -4.14
N GLY A 34 -3.45 -12.47 -2.97
CA GLY A 34 -2.50 -13.38 -2.34
C GLY A 34 -3.22 -14.17 -1.24
N CYS A 35 -3.17 -15.50 -1.30
CA CYS A 35 -3.83 -16.38 -0.33
C CYS A 35 -2.77 -17.21 0.41
N LEU A 36 -2.81 -17.18 1.73
CA LEU A 36 -2.11 -18.14 2.58
C LEU A 36 -3.07 -19.28 2.91
N THR A 37 -2.67 -20.50 2.54
CA THR A 37 -3.46 -21.70 2.73
C THR A 37 -2.67 -22.77 3.47
N ASP A 38 -3.34 -23.86 3.83
CA ASP A 38 -2.73 -25.06 4.39
C ASP A 38 -1.67 -25.69 3.45
N ARG A 39 -1.85 -25.52 2.13
CA ARG A 39 -0.97 -26.09 1.10
C ARG A 39 0.12 -25.14 0.61
N GLY A 40 0.10 -23.87 1.02
CA GLY A 40 1.08 -22.91 0.57
C GLY A 40 0.56 -21.50 0.37
N VAL A 41 1.39 -20.67 -0.27
CA VAL A 41 0.96 -19.36 -0.76
C VAL A 41 0.54 -19.47 -2.22
N PHE A 42 -0.73 -19.17 -2.49
CA PHE A 42 -1.29 -19.04 -3.82
C PHE A 42 -1.41 -17.58 -4.21
N THR A 43 -1.30 -17.30 -5.50
CA THR A 43 -1.62 -15.98 -6.04
C THR A 43 -2.65 -16.15 -7.14
N LEU A 44 -3.68 -15.32 -7.09
CA LEU A 44 -4.75 -15.25 -8.08
C LEU A 44 -4.70 -13.88 -8.75
N TRP A 45 -5.04 -13.80 -10.04
CA TRP A 45 -5.10 -12.52 -10.73
C TRP A 45 -6.04 -12.52 -11.93
N GLY A 46 -6.39 -11.32 -12.38
CA GLY A 46 -7.19 -11.14 -13.58
C GLY A 46 -7.56 -9.68 -13.81
N LYS A 47 -8.51 -9.46 -14.72
CA LYS A 47 -9.16 -8.16 -14.85
C LYS A 47 -10.03 -7.90 -13.62
N THR A 48 -10.29 -6.63 -13.33
CA THR A 48 -11.21 -6.25 -12.26
C THR A 48 -12.55 -6.97 -12.40
N GLY A 49 -12.98 -7.68 -11.36
CA GLY A 49 -14.23 -8.47 -11.38
C GLY A 49 -14.18 -9.78 -12.18
N GLN A 50 -13.04 -10.12 -12.79
CA GLN A 50 -12.81 -11.35 -13.54
C GLN A 50 -11.44 -11.94 -13.17
N VAL A 51 -11.33 -12.40 -11.92
CA VAL A 51 -10.14 -13.15 -11.48
C VAL A 51 -10.31 -14.59 -11.93
N ASN A 52 -9.44 -15.03 -12.83
CA ASN A 52 -9.56 -16.32 -13.52
C ASN A 52 -8.23 -17.05 -13.71
N GLN A 53 -7.14 -16.53 -13.13
CA GLN A 53 -5.82 -17.14 -13.19
C GLN A 53 -5.29 -17.38 -11.79
N SER A 54 -4.54 -18.46 -11.63
CA SER A 54 -3.89 -18.85 -10.38
C SER A 54 -2.46 -19.31 -10.62
N SER A 55 -1.62 -19.20 -9.60
CA SER A 55 -0.27 -19.78 -9.59
C SER A 55 -0.28 -21.14 -8.90
N ALA A 56 0.70 -21.97 -9.23
CA ALA A 56 1.07 -23.10 -8.38
C ALA A 56 1.38 -22.64 -6.93
N PRO A 57 1.13 -23.49 -5.92
CA PRO A 57 1.47 -23.18 -4.54
C PRO A 57 2.97 -22.96 -4.39
N LYS A 58 3.32 -21.97 -3.59
CA LYS A 58 4.68 -21.78 -3.06
C LYS A 58 4.71 -22.20 -1.60
N ARG A 59 5.90 -22.26 -1.00
CA ARG A 59 6.08 -22.59 0.42
C ARG A 59 5.09 -21.86 1.32
N THR A 60 4.53 -22.55 2.31
CA THR A 60 3.67 -21.96 3.34
C THR A 60 4.52 -21.05 4.22
N SER A 61 4.35 -19.73 4.08
CA SER A 61 5.11 -18.75 4.84
C SER A 61 4.37 -17.41 4.83
N HIS A 62 4.09 -16.91 6.02
CA HIS A 62 3.48 -15.58 6.20
C HIS A 62 4.40 -14.48 5.65
N ASP A 63 5.71 -14.60 5.90
CA ASP A 63 6.72 -13.69 5.36
C ASP A 63 6.71 -13.65 3.83
N LEU A 64 6.46 -14.79 3.17
CA LEU A 64 6.35 -14.83 1.72
C LEU A 64 5.13 -14.04 1.23
N LEU A 65 3.96 -14.20 1.87
CA LEU A 65 2.76 -13.43 1.51
C LEU A 65 3.01 -11.92 1.72
N SER A 66 3.60 -11.55 2.86
CA SER A 66 3.97 -10.17 3.18
C SER A 66 4.98 -9.59 2.20
N ALA A 67 5.99 -10.37 1.78
CA ALA A 67 6.95 -9.94 0.77
C ALA A 67 6.31 -9.74 -0.62
N LEU A 68 5.40 -10.63 -1.01
CA LEU A 68 4.64 -10.49 -2.27
C LEU A 68 3.72 -9.26 -2.23
N LEU A 69 3.07 -9.01 -1.10
CA LEU A 69 2.26 -7.83 -0.85
C LEU A 69 3.08 -6.55 -1.05
N ASN A 70 4.23 -6.45 -0.38
CA ASN A 70 5.09 -5.27 -0.47
C ASN A 70 5.59 -5.03 -1.90
N LYS A 71 5.93 -6.10 -2.63
CA LYS A 71 6.29 -6.02 -4.06
C LYS A 71 5.13 -5.51 -4.93
N LYS A 72 3.88 -5.81 -4.58
CA LYS A 72 2.70 -5.33 -5.32
C LYS A 72 2.35 -3.90 -4.96
N LYS A 73 2.44 -3.52 -3.67
CA LYS A 73 2.27 -2.13 -3.22
C LYS A 73 3.29 -1.20 -3.88
N ALA A 74 4.55 -1.62 -3.99
CA ALA A 74 5.59 -0.87 -4.69
C ALA A 74 5.29 -0.64 -6.19
N LYS A 75 4.41 -1.46 -6.78
CA LYS A 75 3.92 -1.30 -8.17
C LYS A 75 2.64 -0.45 -8.26
N GLY A 76 2.23 0.19 -7.17
CA GLY A 76 1.04 1.05 -7.12
C GLY A 76 -0.29 0.29 -6.94
N TYR A 77 -0.25 -0.98 -6.51
CA TYR A 77 -1.48 -1.67 -6.14
C TYR A 77 -1.96 -1.20 -4.76
N THR A 78 -3.26 -0.96 -4.62
CA THR A 78 -3.92 -0.64 -3.35
C THR A 78 -4.59 -1.88 -2.78
N VAL A 79 -4.52 -2.07 -1.47
CA VAL A 79 -5.28 -3.13 -0.79
C VAL A 79 -6.74 -2.68 -0.73
N ILE A 80 -7.67 -3.52 -1.17
CA ILE A 80 -9.11 -3.25 -1.17
C ILE A 80 -9.89 -4.18 -0.25
N GLY A 81 -9.29 -5.31 0.14
CA GLY A 81 -9.88 -6.20 1.13
C GLY A 81 -8.88 -7.18 1.73
N ARG A 82 -9.23 -7.72 2.88
CA ARG A 82 -8.51 -8.76 3.61
C ARG A 82 -9.51 -9.84 4.02
N PHE A 83 -9.16 -11.09 3.79
CA PHE A 83 -9.92 -12.25 4.22
C PHE A 83 -9.22 -12.86 5.44
N VAL A 84 -9.92 -12.95 6.57
CA VAL A 84 -9.46 -13.59 7.81
C VAL A 84 -10.69 -14.14 8.53
N ASN A 85 -10.52 -15.22 9.30
CA ASN A 85 -11.62 -15.86 10.05
C ASN A 85 -12.85 -16.15 9.17
N ASP A 86 -12.61 -16.69 7.97
CA ASP A 86 -13.63 -17.04 6.99
C ASP A 86 -14.50 -15.86 6.49
N GLN A 87 -14.03 -14.62 6.66
CA GLN A 87 -14.76 -13.41 6.29
C GLN A 87 -13.89 -12.37 5.56
N TRP A 88 -14.47 -11.71 4.56
CA TRP A 88 -13.87 -10.56 3.87
C TRP A 88 -14.15 -9.25 4.62
N PHE A 89 -13.09 -8.49 4.88
CA PHE A 89 -13.09 -7.14 5.43
C PHE A 89 -12.58 -6.15 4.38
N PRO A 90 -13.34 -5.10 4.03
CA PRO A 90 -12.87 -4.08 3.10
C PRO A 90 -11.73 -3.26 3.73
N SER A 91 -10.72 -2.90 2.94
CA SER A 91 -9.53 -2.16 3.42
C SER A 91 -9.79 -0.68 3.74
N GLY A 92 -11.03 -0.30 4.03
CA GLY A 92 -11.46 1.06 4.37
C GLY A 92 -12.23 1.17 5.69
N SER A 93 -12.38 0.06 6.44
CA SER A 93 -13.02 0.06 7.77
C SER A 93 -12.03 0.29 8.92
N GLU A 94 -10.72 0.34 8.65
CA GLU A 94 -9.78 1.02 9.54
C GLU A 94 -9.94 2.51 9.28
N SER A 95 -10.75 3.15 10.13
CA SER A 95 -10.93 4.58 10.33
C SER A 95 -10.09 5.44 9.39
N THR A 96 -10.76 6.02 8.39
CA THR A 96 -10.33 7.26 7.79
C THR A 96 -10.09 8.24 8.94
N GLN A 97 -8.84 8.35 9.41
CA GLN A 97 -8.41 9.58 10.06
C GLN A 97 -8.69 10.63 9.00
N SER A 98 -9.75 11.39 9.22
CA SER A 98 -10.18 12.43 8.31
C SER A 98 -8.97 13.30 8.03
N PHE A 99 -8.41 13.19 6.84
CA PHE A 99 -7.69 14.31 6.26
C PHE A 99 -8.75 15.40 6.09
N GLN A 100 -9.04 16.14 7.16
CA GLN A 100 -9.57 17.48 7.03
C GLN A 100 -8.58 18.17 6.09
N PRO A 101 -9.02 18.66 4.91
CA PRO A 101 -8.18 19.61 4.21
C PRO A 101 -7.87 20.73 5.21
N PRO A 102 -6.61 21.19 5.31
CA PRO A 102 -6.32 22.32 6.16
C PRO A 102 -7.29 23.44 5.79
N PRO A 103 -7.92 24.11 6.77
CA PRO A 103 -8.88 25.17 6.49
C PRO A 103 -8.25 26.15 5.50
N PRO A 104 -8.99 26.63 4.49
CA PRO A 104 -8.45 27.53 3.49
C PRO A 104 -7.77 28.68 4.21
N ARG A 105 -6.44 28.81 4.04
CA ARG A 105 -5.67 29.90 4.62
C ARG A 105 -6.33 31.20 4.17
N ARG A 106 -7.02 31.87 5.10
CA ARG A 106 -7.51 33.22 4.90
C ARG A 106 -6.31 34.05 4.45
N ARG A 107 -6.36 34.59 3.22
CA ARG A 107 -5.36 35.54 2.73
C ARG A 107 -5.31 36.70 3.71
N VAL A 108 -4.29 36.72 4.56
CA VAL A 108 -3.93 37.92 5.31
C VAL A 108 -3.39 38.89 4.27
N ARG A 109 -4.10 40.01 4.09
CA ARG A 109 -3.64 41.13 3.27
C ARG A 109 -2.30 41.62 3.85
N PRO A 110 -1.35 42.05 3.01
CA PRO A 110 -0.07 42.53 3.50
C PRO A 110 -0.28 43.87 4.22
N SER A 111 -0.10 43.90 5.53
CA SER A 111 0.21 45.13 6.25
C SER A 111 1.68 45.10 6.60
N GLN A 112 2.37 46.15 6.18
CA GLN A 112 3.78 46.45 6.38
C GLN A 112 4.18 46.37 7.86
N VAL A 113 5.52 46.32 8.08
CA VAL A 113 6.23 46.58 9.36
C VAL A 113 6.29 45.32 10.25
N ASP A 114 7.42 44.68 10.59
CA ASP A 114 8.81 45.08 10.85
C ASP A 114 9.75 43.88 10.52
N ARG A 115 10.83 44.07 9.75
CA ARG A 115 12.22 44.15 10.26
C ARG A 115 12.51 43.23 11.45
N THR A 116 13.36 42.22 11.25
CA THR A 116 14.49 41.84 12.15
C THR A 116 15.12 40.48 11.75
N ILE A 117 16.34 40.59 11.19
CA ILE A 117 17.52 39.72 11.40
C ILE A 117 17.61 38.37 10.63
N THR A 118 18.10 38.46 9.40
CA THR A 118 19.46 38.08 8.94
C THR A 118 20.12 36.80 9.46
N VAL A 119 20.31 35.86 8.51
CA VAL A 119 21.52 35.03 8.21
C VAL A 119 21.95 33.98 9.23
N TRP A 120 21.89 32.71 8.82
CA TRP A 120 22.87 31.67 9.18
C TRP A 120 22.99 30.66 8.03
N VAL A 121 23.68 31.07 6.97
CA VAL A 121 24.41 30.17 6.06
C VAL A 121 25.82 30.76 5.99
N GLU A 122 26.83 29.88 6.00
CA GLU A 122 28.21 30.19 5.62
C GLU A 122 29.13 30.75 6.73
N ASN A 123 29.73 29.87 7.56
CA ASN A 123 31.14 30.02 7.95
C ASN A 123 31.73 28.79 8.70
N GLN A 124 32.24 27.78 7.99
CA GLN A 124 33.20 26.79 8.55
C GLN A 124 34.20 26.32 7.47
N GLN A 125 34.80 27.26 6.74
CA GLN A 125 36.00 27.02 5.94
C GLN A 125 36.91 28.23 6.07
N GLU A 126 37.75 28.25 7.11
CA GLU A 126 39.08 28.89 7.11
C GLU A 126 39.73 28.71 8.50
N ALA A 127 40.20 27.49 8.76
CA ALA A 127 41.12 27.20 9.85
C ALA A 127 42.49 26.86 9.26
N MET A 128 43.15 27.82 8.60
CA MET A 128 44.57 27.79 8.27
C MET A 128 45.09 29.22 8.07
N GLN A 129 45.45 29.88 9.18
CA GLN A 129 46.34 31.03 9.17
C GLN A 129 47.75 30.54 9.52
N PRO A 130 48.80 30.86 8.75
CA PRO A 130 50.18 30.70 9.19
C PRO A 130 50.58 31.87 10.09
N TRP A 131 51.24 31.56 11.21
CA TRP A 131 52.01 32.51 11.99
C TRP A 131 53.37 32.75 11.34
N PHE A 132 53.78 34.03 11.34
CA PHE A 132 55.12 34.60 11.19
C PHE A 132 56.29 33.72 10.73
#